data_AF-A0A7S3N6F2-F1
#
_entry.id   AF-A0A7S3N6F2-F1
#
_cell.length_a   1.000
_cell.length_b   1.000
_cell.length_c   1.000
_cell.angle_alpha   90.00
_cell.angle_beta   90.00
_cell.angle_gamma   90.00
#
_symmetry.space_group_name_H-M   'P 1'
#
loop_
_entity.id
_entity.type
_entity.pdbx_description
1 polymer ?
#
loop_
_entity_poly.entity_id
_entity_poly.type
_entity_poly.pdbx_seq_one_letter_code
_entity_poly.pdbx_strand_id
1 'polypeptide(L)'
;SIIDMKNRKPVTPSQSVENARKAMMNRNKKRGWDPNLKYYCIIGAFVLIMIMAVFYLKNPKQSLLTKKIIDQDEFLVHNSQNQHFTVGPNEQFKGMTMSEARRFFSIGISPAQNLPSCEPIKDVAIPENYDFRFDELRKDCVDEPRMTGNCTAGHVLAVLSTI
;
A
#
# COMPACT_ATOMS: atom_id res chain seq x y z
N SER A 1 13.84 61.82 26.06
CA SER A 1 12.51 61.64 26.67
C SER A 1 12.68 61.28 28.13
N ILE A 2 12.53 62.29 28.99
CA ILE A 2 12.81 62.27 30.45
C ILE A 2 11.47 62.14 31.19
N ILE A 3 10.64 61.18 30.77
CA ILE A 3 9.28 61.03 31.29
C ILE A 3 9.02 59.54 31.51
N ASP A 4 9.58 58.97 32.59
CA ASP A 4 8.93 57.87 33.34
C ASP A 4 9.68 57.44 34.62
N MET A 5 10.36 58.37 35.31
CA MET A 5 11.01 58.06 36.61
C MET A 5 10.32 58.71 37.82
N LYS A 6 9.18 59.39 37.64
CA LYS A 6 8.57 60.23 38.69
C LYS A 6 7.42 59.58 39.48
N ASN A 7 7.32 58.24 39.51
CA ASN A 7 6.22 57.60 40.26
C ASN A 7 6.54 56.24 40.88
N ARG A 8 7.75 56.04 41.40
CA ARG A 8 7.99 54.93 42.35
C ARG A 8 7.88 55.48 43.76
N LYS A 9 6.74 55.22 44.41
CA LYS A 9 6.56 55.43 45.85
C LYS A 9 7.71 54.70 46.58
N PRO A 10 8.34 55.31 47.60
CA PRO A 10 9.39 54.66 48.36
C PRO A 10 8.82 53.38 48.99
N VAL A 11 9.39 52.23 48.63
CA VAL A 11 9.05 50.96 49.25
C VAL A 11 9.52 51.07 50.70
N THR A 12 8.58 51.19 51.62
CA THR A 12 8.88 51.18 53.05
C THR A 12 9.57 49.85 53.39
N PRO A 13 10.54 49.83 54.33
CA PRO A 13 11.25 48.60 54.68
C PRO A 13 10.31 47.46 55.14
N SER A 14 9.10 47.78 55.58
CA SER A 14 8.04 46.80 55.85
C SER A 14 7.52 46.10 54.58
N GLN A 15 7.31 46.81 53.48
CA GLN A 15 6.78 46.25 52.22
C GLN A 15 7.81 45.44 51.45
N SER A 16 9.10 45.80 51.50
CA SER A 16 10.16 45.01 50.90
C SER A 16 10.35 43.68 51.64
N VAL A 17 10.24 43.69 52.97
CA VAL A 17 10.28 42.49 53.81
C VAL A 17 9.04 41.62 53.57
N GLU A 18 7.87 42.21 53.37
CA GLU A 18 6.64 41.45 53.11
C GLU A 18 6.61 40.82 51.72
N ASN A 19 7.12 41.53 50.71
CA ASN A 19 7.31 40.97 49.36
C ASN A 19 8.41 39.90 49.33
N ALA A 20 9.50 40.08 50.11
CA ALA A 20 10.51 39.05 50.31
C ALA A 20 9.95 37.82 51.03
N ARG A 21 9.08 37.99 52.03
CA ARG A 21 8.37 36.89 52.70
C ARG A 21 7.42 36.16 51.76
N LYS A 22 6.63 36.88 50.93
CA LYS A 22 5.76 36.27 49.90
C LYS A 22 6.57 35.52 48.84
N ALA A 23 7.72 36.06 48.42
CA ALA A 23 8.64 35.37 47.51
C ALA A 23 9.29 34.13 48.13
N MET A 24 9.62 34.17 49.43
CA MET A 24 10.14 32.99 50.17
C MET A 24 9.06 31.92 50.38
N MET A 25 7.81 32.31 50.70
CA MET A 25 6.71 31.35 50.81
C MET A 25 6.36 30.68 49.47
N ASN A 26 6.46 31.41 48.35
CA ASN A 26 6.26 30.86 47.03
C ASN A 26 7.41 29.96 46.54
N ARG A 27 8.61 30.07 47.13
CA ARG A 27 9.75 29.18 46.84
C ARG A 27 9.53 27.75 47.33
N ASN A 28 8.79 27.56 48.42
CA ASN A 28 8.45 26.23 48.95
C ASN A 28 7.29 25.53 48.23
N LYS A 29 6.64 26.20 47.25
CA LYS A 29 5.53 25.60 46.49
C LYS A 29 5.99 24.77 45.28
N LYS A 30 7.30 24.73 44.98
CA LYS A 30 7.87 23.72 44.07
C LYS A 30 7.90 22.39 44.81
N ARG A 31 6.72 21.77 44.93
CA ARG A 31 6.55 20.36 45.29
C ARG A 31 7.23 19.56 44.19
N GLY A 32 8.53 19.37 44.34
CA GLY A 32 9.31 18.52 43.46
C GLY A 32 8.61 17.18 43.40
N TRP A 33 8.30 16.73 42.20
CA TRP A 33 7.66 15.43 42.03
C TRP A 33 8.50 14.40 42.77
N ASP A 34 7.85 13.66 43.67
CA ASP A 34 8.52 12.62 44.44
C ASP A 34 9.29 11.72 43.47
N PRO A 35 10.58 11.45 43.73
CA PRO A 35 11.42 10.69 42.81
C PRO A 35 10.81 9.31 42.47
N ASN A 36 10.04 8.76 43.40
CA ASN A 36 9.27 7.53 43.22
C ASN A 36 8.15 7.69 42.18
N LEU A 37 7.43 8.82 42.16
CA LEU A 37 6.36 9.08 41.19
C LEU A 37 6.92 9.17 39.76
N LYS A 38 8.10 9.77 39.59
CA LYS A 38 8.79 9.80 38.30
C LYS A 38 9.14 8.39 37.81
N TYR A 39 9.63 7.54 38.71
CA TYR A 39 9.97 6.14 38.39
C TYR A 39 8.73 5.35 37.94
N TYR A 40 7.61 5.45 38.67
CA TYR A 40 6.36 4.79 38.29
C TYR A 40 5.81 5.31 36.95
N CYS A 41 5.96 6.60 36.68
CA CYS A 41 5.51 7.20 35.42
C CYS A 41 6.31 6.68 34.21
N ILE A 42 7.63 6.51 34.37
CA ILE A 42 8.52 5.98 33.31
C ILE A 42 8.23 4.49 33.08
N ILE A 43 8.11 3.70 34.15
CA ILE A 43 7.79 2.26 34.05
C ILE A 43 6.40 2.07 33.42
N GLY A 44 5.41 2.86 33.85
CA GLY A 44 4.06 2.82 33.28
C GLY A 44 4.03 3.15 31.79
N ALA A 45 4.77 4.17 31.35
CA ALA A 45 4.90 4.51 29.94
C ALA A 45 5.56 3.39 29.13
N PHE A 46 6.61 2.76 29.66
CA PHE A 46 7.30 1.64 29.01
C PHE A 46 6.37 0.42 28.82
N VAL A 47 5.60 0.08 29.86
CA VAL A 47 4.62 -1.01 29.79
C VAL A 47 3.52 -0.71 28.76
N LEU A 48 3.05 0.54 28.69
CA LEU A 48 2.01 0.95 27.74
C LEU A 48 2.52 0.87 26.29
N ILE A 49 3.76 1.30 26.03
CA ILE A 49 4.40 1.17 24.71
C ILE A 49 4.55 -0.30 24.33
N MET A 50 4.95 -1.18 25.26
CA MET A 50 5.04 -2.62 25.01
C MET A 50 3.68 -3.23 24.65
N ILE A 51 2.61 -2.85 25.35
CA ILE A 51 1.24 -3.31 25.04
C ILE A 51 0.84 -2.84 23.64
N MET A 52 1.06 -1.56 23.31
CA MET A 52 0.75 -1.02 21.98
C MET A 52 1.54 -1.71 20.87
N ALA A 53 2.82 -2.02 21.09
CA ALA A 53 3.64 -2.77 20.14
C ALA A 53 3.11 -4.20 19.92
N VAL A 54 2.68 -4.89 20.97
CA VAL A 54 2.06 -6.22 20.86
C VAL A 54 0.73 -6.16 20.10
N PHE A 55 -0.11 -5.15 20.35
CA PHE A 55 -1.34 -4.95 19.58
C PHE A 55 -1.09 -4.61 18.11
N TYR A 56 -0.05 -3.83 17.82
CA TYR A 56 0.35 -3.53 16.45
C TYR A 56 0.84 -4.78 15.70
N LEU A 57 1.63 -5.64 16.37
CA LEU A 57 2.09 -6.91 15.80
C LEU A 57 0.97 -7.93 15.57
N LYS A 58 -0.15 -7.84 16.31
CA LYS A 58 -1.32 -8.71 16.15
C LYS A 58 -2.20 -8.39 14.94
N ASN A 59 -2.00 -7.26 14.27
CA ASN A 59 -2.65 -6.94 13.01
C ASN A 59 -1.65 -7.06 11.86
N PRO A 60 -1.22 -8.29 11.49
CA PRO A 60 -0.39 -8.45 10.31
C PRO A 60 -1.18 -7.88 9.13
N LYS A 61 -0.60 -6.90 8.43
CA LYS A 61 -1.13 -6.47 7.13
C LYS A 61 -1.36 -7.74 6.31
N GLN A 62 -2.60 -8.02 5.93
CA GLN A 62 -2.91 -9.23 5.19
C GLN A 62 -1.97 -9.30 3.98
N SER A 63 -1.19 -10.38 3.91
CA SER A 63 -0.25 -10.57 2.81
C SER A 63 -1.05 -10.59 1.52
N LEU A 64 -0.67 -9.75 0.56
CA LEU A 64 -1.32 -9.68 -0.75
C LEU A 64 -1.37 -11.04 -1.44
N LEU A 65 -0.45 -11.95 -1.07
CA LEU A 65 -0.38 -13.32 -1.59
C LEU A 65 -1.54 -14.23 -1.12
N THR A 66 -2.09 -13.98 0.07
CA THR A 66 -3.20 -14.79 0.64
C THR A 66 -4.57 -14.22 0.28
N LYS A 67 -4.62 -13.00 -0.28
CA LYS A 67 -5.86 -12.39 -0.74
C LYS A 67 -6.47 -13.22 -1.86
N LYS A 68 -7.80 -13.37 -1.86
CA LYS A 68 -8.54 -13.98 -2.97
C LYS A 68 -8.42 -13.10 -4.22
N ILE A 69 -8.34 -13.73 -5.38
CA ILE A 69 -8.22 -13.00 -6.66
C ILE A 69 -9.50 -12.26 -7.00
N ILE A 70 -10.64 -12.92 -6.77
CA ILE A 70 -11.96 -12.38 -7.08
C ILE A 70 -12.43 -11.59 -5.85
N ASP A 71 -12.31 -10.28 -5.93
CA ASP A 71 -12.80 -9.33 -4.94
C ASP A 71 -13.86 -8.41 -5.59
N GLN A 72 -15.09 -8.48 -5.10
CA GLN A 72 -16.21 -7.72 -5.67
C GLN A 72 -16.02 -6.21 -5.47
N ASP A 73 -15.39 -5.80 -4.38
CA ASP A 73 -15.17 -4.39 -4.09
C ASP A 73 -14.17 -3.80 -5.07
N GLU A 74 -13.12 -4.55 -5.43
CA GLU A 74 -12.16 -4.13 -6.44
C GLU A 74 -12.77 -4.05 -7.84
N PHE A 75 -13.72 -4.93 -8.18
CA PHE A 75 -14.43 -4.83 -9.46
C PHE A 75 -15.24 -3.54 -9.58
N LEU A 76 -15.91 -3.12 -8.50
CA LEU A 76 -16.67 -1.87 -8.50
C LEU A 76 -15.74 -0.66 -8.70
N VAL A 77 -14.58 -0.66 -8.03
CA VAL A 77 -13.57 0.38 -8.22
C VAL A 77 -13.06 0.37 -9.65
N HIS A 78 -12.71 -0.78 -10.22
CA HIS A 78 -12.20 -0.88 -11.59
C HIS A 78 -13.24 -0.45 -12.63
N ASN A 79 -14.48 -0.89 -12.48
CA ASN A 79 -15.57 -0.54 -13.40
C ASN A 79 -15.98 0.94 -13.28
N SER A 80 -15.81 1.57 -12.12
CA SER A 80 -16.07 3.00 -11.95
C SER A 80 -15.11 3.90 -12.74
N GLN A 81 -13.96 3.37 -13.19
CA GLN A 81 -12.96 4.12 -13.95
C GLN A 81 -13.33 4.33 -15.43
N ASN A 82 -14.51 3.88 -15.89
CA ASN A 82 -14.99 4.04 -17.27
C ASN A 82 -13.96 3.59 -18.33
N GLN A 83 -13.31 2.45 -18.10
CA GLN A 83 -12.41 1.84 -19.08
C GLN A 83 -13.21 1.21 -20.23
N HIS A 84 -12.56 0.93 -21.36
CA HIS A 84 -13.20 0.30 -22.53
C HIS A 84 -13.66 -1.14 -22.31
N PHE A 85 -13.39 -1.72 -21.13
CA PHE A 85 -13.80 -3.06 -20.75
C PHE A 85 -14.41 -3.05 -19.36
N THR A 86 -15.23 -4.06 -19.09
CA THR A 86 -15.80 -4.30 -17.77
C THR A 86 -15.14 -5.52 -17.15
N VAL A 87 -14.90 -5.44 -15.85
CA VAL A 87 -14.30 -6.52 -15.05
C VAL A 87 -15.40 -7.24 -14.30
N GLY A 88 -15.36 -8.57 -14.32
CA GLY A 88 -16.32 -9.42 -13.63
C GLY A 88 -15.68 -10.73 -13.15
N PRO A 89 -16.42 -11.53 -12.37
CA PRO A 89 -15.95 -12.82 -11.89
C PRO A 89 -15.74 -13.80 -13.06
N ASN A 90 -14.62 -14.52 -13.03
CA ASN A 90 -14.28 -15.58 -13.97
C ASN A 90 -14.29 -16.94 -13.24
N GLU A 91 -14.81 -17.99 -13.88
CA GLU A 91 -14.78 -19.36 -13.38
C GLU A 91 -13.35 -19.92 -13.23
N GLN A 92 -12.40 -19.48 -14.05
CA GLN A 92 -10.99 -19.93 -14.00
C GLN A 92 -10.29 -19.59 -12.68
N PHE A 93 -10.60 -18.45 -12.06
CA PHE A 93 -9.92 -17.98 -10.84
C PHE A 93 -10.77 -18.13 -9.58
N LYS A 94 -11.87 -18.88 -9.68
CA LYS A 94 -12.84 -19.03 -8.61
C LYS A 94 -12.23 -19.77 -7.42
N GLY A 95 -12.22 -19.09 -6.26
CA GLY A 95 -11.69 -19.64 -5.02
C GLY A 95 -10.16 -19.66 -4.92
N MET A 96 -9.43 -19.23 -5.96
CA MET A 96 -7.97 -19.18 -5.94
C MET A 96 -7.45 -17.94 -5.20
N THR A 97 -6.26 -18.10 -4.62
CA THR A 97 -5.50 -17.01 -4.00
C THR A 97 -4.56 -16.33 -4.99
N MET A 98 -4.16 -15.10 -4.71
CA MET A 98 -3.16 -14.36 -5.51
C MET A 98 -1.85 -15.15 -5.69
N SER A 99 -1.44 -15.90 -4.68
CA SER A 99 -0.24 -16.76 -4.76
C SER A 99 -0.35 -17.87 -5.81
N GLU A 100 -1.56 -18.42 -6.01
CA GLU A 100 -1.85 -19.44 -7.01
C GLU A 100 -2.01 -18.80 -8.39
N ALA A 101 -2.71 -17.67 -8.48
CA ALA A 101 -2.84 -16.89 -9.71
C ALA A 101 -1.49 -16.55 -10.34
N ARG A 102 -0.53 -16.13 -9.50
CA ARG A 102 0.81 -15.74 -9.96
C ARG A 102 1.52 -16.83 -10.75
N ARG A 103 1.22 -18.11 -10.47
CA ARG A 103 1.82 -19.24 -11.20
C ARG A 103 1.42 -19.24 -12.68
N PHE A 104 0.21 -18.80 -13.01
CA PHE A 104 -0.26 -18.71 -14.39
C PHE A 104 0.51 -17.66 -15.22
N PHE A 105 1.04 -16.63 -14.57
CA PHE A 105 1.75 -15.51 -15.21
C PHE A 105 3.27 -15.61 -15.09
N SER A 106 3.80 -16.79 -14.74
CA SER A 106 5.24 -17.02 -14.61
C SER A 106 5.91 -17.18 -15.98
N ILE A 107 5.96 -16.10 -16.76
CA ILE A 107 6.66 -16.04 -18.05
C ILE A 107 7.93 -15.20 -17.87
N GLY A 108 9.09 -15.79 -18.17
CA GLY A 108 10.35 -15.07 -18.24
C GLY A 108 10.57 -14.54 -19.65
N ILE A 109 10.50 -13.22 -19.82
CA ILE A 109 10.83 -12.58 -21.11
C ILE A 109 12.32 -12.25 -21.10
N SER A 110 13.06 -12.81 -22.06
CA SER A 110 14.47 -12.47 -22.27
C SER A 110 14.58 -11.06 -22.88
N PRO A 111 15.45 -10.18 -22.36
CA PRO A 111 15.71 -8.88 -22.97
C PRO A 111 16.54 -8.97 -24.26
N ALA A 112 17.29 -10.07 -24.46
CA ALA A 112 18.00 -10.33 -25.69
C ALA A 112 17.06 -11.00 -26.72
N GLN A 113 16.86 -10.35 -27.87
CA GLN A 113 16.20 -10.96 -29.03
C GLN A 113 17.21 -11.87 -29.74
N ASN A 114 17.02 -13.18 -29.60
CA ASN A 114 17.83 -14.20 -30.28
C ASN A 114 17.24 -14.63 -31.64
N LEU A 115 16.11 -14.04 -32.05
CA LEU A 115 15.39 -14.40 -33.27
C LEU A 115 15.62 -13.31 -34.34
N PRO A 116 15.82 -13.70 -35.61
CA PRO A 116 15.94 -12.73 -36.69
C PRO A 116 14.62 -11.99 -36.89
N SER A 117 14.69 -10.70 -37.25
CA SER A 117 13.51 -9.93 -37.62
C SER A 117 12.89 -10.50 -38.89
N CYS A 118 11.58 -10.68 -38.91
CA CYS A 118 10.85 -11.03 -40.13
C CYS A 118 10.78 -9.80 -41.05
N GLU A 119 10.97 -10.00 -42.36
CA GLU A 119 10.80 -8.93 -43.34
C GLU A 119 9.31 -8.69 -43.59
N PRO A 120 8.82 -7.43 -43.52
CA PRO A 120 7.42 -7.14 -43.78
C PRO A 120 7.12 -7.29 -45.27
N ILE A 121 6.00 -7.95 -45.58
CA ILE A 121 5.47 -8.02 -46.95
C ILE A 121 4.91 -6.64 -47.31
N LYS A 122 5.50 -5.98 -48.31
CA LYS A 122 5.20 -4.56 -48.63
C LYS A 122 4.00 -4.37 -49.56
N ASP A 123 3.60 -5.41 -50.28
CA ASP A 123 2.64 -5.30 -51.39
C ASP A 123 1.24 -5.79 -51.04
N VAL A 124 0.94 -6.01 -49.76
CA VAL A 124 -0.37 -6.51 -49.30
C VAL A 124 -1.10 -5.42 -48.53
N ALA A 125 -2.26 -5.02 -49.03
CA ALA A 125 -3.17 -4.14 -48.32
C ALA A 125 -3.75 -4.86 -47.10
N ILE A 126 -3.48 -4.35 -45.90
CA ILE A 126 -3.99 -4.90 -44.64
C ILE A 126 -5.45 -4.45 -44.48
N PRO A 127 -6.41 -5.37 -44.27
CA PRO A 127 -7.80 -5.00 -44.06
C PRO A 127 -7.99 -4.30 -42.71
N GLU A 128 -9.01 -3.44 -42.61
CA GLU A 128 -9.32 -2.71 -41.36
C GLU A 128 -9.68 -3.65 -40.20
N ASN A 129 -10.34 -4.78 -40.52
CA ASN A 129 -10.66 -5.83 -39.57
C ASN A 129 -10.19 -7.18 -40.13
N TYR A 130 -9.42 -7.92 -39.33
CA TYR A 130 -8.98 -9.27 -39.67
C TYR A 130 -9.24 -10.21 -38.50
N ASP A 131 -9.86 -11.35 -38.79
CA ASP A 131 -10.03 -12.45 -37.86
C ASP A 131 -9.78 -13.76 -38.60
N PHE A 132 -8.70 -14.43 -38.23
CA PHE A 132 -8.21 -15.65 -38.87
C PHE A 132 -9.20 -16.82 -38.77
N ARG A 133 -10.18 -16.75 -37.85
CA ARG A 133 -11.21 -17.78 -37.65
C ARG A 133 -12.25 -17.80 -38.77
N PHE A 134 -12.35 -16.71 -39.53
CA PHE A 134 -13.28 -16.59 -40.67
C PHE A 134 -12.58 -16.73 -42.03
N ASP A 135 -11.26 -16.93 -42.04
CA ASP A 135 -10.48 -17.10 -43.26
C ASP A 135 -10.71 -18.50 -43.85
N GLU A 136 -11.26 -18.58 -45.07
CA GLU A 136 -11.61 -19.86 -45.71
C GLU A 136 -10.41 -20.81 -45.85
N LEU A 137 -9.20 -20.27 -45.97
CA LEU A 137 -7.98 -21.06 -46.13
C LEU A 137 -7.50 -21.72 -44.82
N ARG A 138 -7.90 -21.17 -43.67
CA ARG A 138 -7.35 -21.53 -42.34
C ARG A 138 -8.41 -21.86 -41.31
N LYS A 139 -9.69 -21.77 -41.67
CA LYS A 139 -10.82 -22.06 -40.80
C LYS A 139 -10.74 -23.45 -40.17
N ASP A 140 -10.28 -24.44 -40.93
CA ASP A 140 -10.14 -25.82 -40.46
C ASP A 140 -8.94 -26.04 -39.53
N CYS A 141 -8.03 -25.06 -39.41
CA CYS A 141 -6.85 -25.11 -38.55
C CYS A 141 -7.07 -24.45 -37.18
N VAL A 142 -8.24 -23.87 -36.93
CA VAL A 142 -8.53 -23.17 -35.67
C VAL A 142 -9.18 -24.13 -34.68
N ASP A 143 -8.41 -24.51 -33.67
CA ASP A 143 -8.90 -25.26 -32.53
C ASP A 143 -9.55 -24.37 -31.47
N GLU A 144 -10.41 -24.99 -30.65
CA GLU A 144 -11.00 -24.33 -29.48
C GLU A 144 -9.94 -23.91 -28.44
N PRO A 145 -10.21 -22.84 -27.67
CA PRO A 145 -9.30 -22.39 -26.61
C PRO A 145 -9.05 -23.49 -25.58
N ARG A 146 -7.79 -23.89 -25.42
CA ARG A 146 -7.40 -24.91 -24.45
C ARG A 146 -7.05 -24.27 -23.11
N MET A 147 -7.44 -24.92 -22.01
CA MET A 147 -7.06 -24.50 -20.67
C MET A 147 -5.81 -25.23 -20.20
N THR A 148 -4.85 -24.48 -19.66
CA THR A 148 -3.57 -25.02 -19.16
C THR A 148 -3.70 -25.86 -17.87
N GLY A 149 -4.85 -25.79 -17.19
CA GLY A 149 -5.03 -26.37 -15.86
C GLY A 149 -4.12 -25.72 -14.80
N ASN A 150 -3.75 -26.46 -13.76
CA ASN A 150 -2.94 -25.96 -12.63
C ASN A 150 -1.43 -25.81 -12.94
N CYS A 151 -1.03 -25.84 -14.20
CA CYS A 151 0.37 -25.80 -14.64
C CYS A 151 0.77 -24.42 -15.16
N THR A 152 2.05 -24.05 -14.97
CA THR A 152 2.65 -22.79 -15.46
C THR A 152 3.00 -22.84 -16.96
N ALA A 153 2.31 -23.67 -17.74
CA ALA A 153 2.66 -24.01 -19.12
C ALA A 153 1.93 -23.17 -20.17
N GLY A 154 1.35 -22.02 -19.79
CA GLY A 154 0.54 -21.20 -20.70
C GLY A 154 1.33 -20.72 -21.92
N HIS A 155 2.62 -20.44 -21.74
CA HIS A 155 3.53 -20.05 -22.84
C HIS A 155 3.80 -21.22 -23.80
N VAL A 156 3.94 -22.44 -23.30
CA VAL A 156 4.13 -23.63 -24.15
C VAL A 156 2.86 -23.92 -24.94
N LEU A 157 1.70 -23.83 -24.28
CA LEU A 157 0.40 -24.03 -24.93
C LEU A 157 0.16 -22.99 -26.02
N ALA A 158 0.53 -21.72 -25.79
CA ALA A 158 0.45 -20.68 -26.80
C ALA A 158 1.31 -21.00 -28.03
N VAL A 159 2.57 -21.44 -27.83
CA VAL A 159 3.45 -21.84 -28.95
C VAL A 159 2.88 -23.05 -29.69
N LEU A 160 2.42 -24.08 -28.97
CA LEU A 160 1.80 -25.25 -29.57
C LEU A 160 0.50 -24.93 -30.31
N SER A 161 -0.25 -23.90 -29.91
CA SER A 161 -1.46 -23.47 -30.62
C SER A 161 -1.18 -22.69 -31.90
N THR A 162 0.06 -22.24 -32.10
CA THR A 162 0.47 -21.50 -33.30
C THR A 162 1.21 -22.36 -34.34
N ILE A 163 1.61 -23.58 -33.97
CA ILE A 163 2.30 -24.55 -34.84
C ILE A 163 1.24 -25.49 -35.43
#